data_AF-A0A0C9STT0-F1
#
_entry.id   AF-A0A0C9STT0-F1
#
_cell.length_a   1.000
_cell.length_b   1.000
_cell.length_c   1.000
_cell.angle_alpha   90.00
_cell.angle_beta   90.00
_cell.angle_gamma   90.00
#
_symmetry.space_group_name_H-M   'P 1'
#
loop_
_entity.id
_entity.type
_entity.pdbx_description
1 polymer ?
#
loop_
_entity_poly.entity_id
_entity_poly.type
_entity_poly.pdbx_seq_one_letter_code
_entity_poly.pdbx_strand_id
1 'polypeptide(L)'
;MPLLPNLRRLKYDLIINNLHLDVGSATYVASLFTLFSPNLLQEYHDRHRFLMYLPKCCPQIKALGVLFLEIAEYLAVFASFQHLKSLSLAAVSGFAMDFSSFMNPLHSFPSIVNLIVECCSANMVLQIFKAIHSTQLRDIDLNFCTDIDITDLREVLAIVASRPAWKQFLHLISIAPKNVSSMTNNDVRGLLTLNHLRDLRLDGTGLVLDDCLLDSMAKAWPMLERLSITDLGSGIPSNATLNGLVPFFKHCPHLETLELRLDAREVPASSNAAHASRDESREGDRTDVLLGVDGDSEIRDPIGVASFLLNLFPRITLSIVVLDPDDYDEEDFELWGRVVDIIEGAPEVNPPPAISWNP
;
A
#
# COMPACT_ATOMS: atom_id res chain seq x y z
N MET A 1 -26.18 -25.78 -17.64
CA MET A 1 -26.16 -26.19 -16.22
C MET A 1 -24.89 -25.64 -15.60
N PRO A 2 -24.92 -25.00 -14.41
CA PRO A 2 -23.68 -24.56 -13.76
C PRO A 2 -22.80 -25.77 -13.49
N LEU A 3 -21.56 -25.75 -13.97
CA LEU A 3 -20.65 -26.89 -13.87
C LEU A 3 -20.19 -27.12 -12.43
N LEU A 4 -20.14 -26.06 -11.63
CA LEU A 4 -19.66 -26.07 -10.25
C LEU A 4 -20.50 -25.11 -9.41
N PRO A 5 -21.75 -25.45 -9.03
CA PRO A 5 -22.64 -24.53 -8.33
C PRO A 5 -22.11 -24.04 -6.97
N ASN A 6 -21.07 -24.68 -6.43
CA ASN A 6 -20.46 -24.35 -5.14
C ASN A 6 -19.11 -23.65 -5.25
N LEU A 7 -18.56 -23.44 -6.45
CA LEU A 7 -17.27 -22.75 -6.60
C LEU A 7 -17.43 -21.26 -6.27
N ARG A 8 -16.83 -20.81 -5.17
CA ARG A 8 -16.92 -19.41 -4.70
C ARG A 8 -15.63 -18.62 -4.83
N ARG A 9 -14.50 -19.30 -4.92
CA ARG A 9 -13.17 -18.71 -5.02
C ARG A 9 -12.41 -19.41 -6.12
N LEU A 10 -11.78 -18.65 -7.01
CA LEU A 10 -10.94 -19.16 -8.06
C LEU A 10 -9.67 -18.33 -8.09
N LYS A 11 -8.51 -18.98 -7.98
CA LYS A 11 -7.22 -18.40 -8.32
C LYS A 11 -6.74 -19.10 -9.59
N TYR A 12 -6.47 -18.32 -10.63
CA TYR A 12 -6.05 -18.79 -11.94
C TYR A 12 -4.69 -18.16 -12.25
N ASP A 13 -3.66 -18.99 -12.20
CA ASP A 13 -2.29 -18.59 -12.48
C ASP A 13 -1.89 -19.11 -13.87
N LEU A 14 -1.69 -18.20 -14.85
CA LEU A 14 -1.15 -18.57 -16.14
C LEU A 14 0.38 -18.66 -16.05
N ILE A 15 0.90 -19.86 -15.85
CA ILE A 15 2.34 -20.10 -15.96
C ILE A 15 2.75 -19.92 -17.43
N ILE A 16 3.48 -18.85 -17.70
CA ILE A 16 4.12 -18.61 -19.00
C ILE A 16 5.55 -19.11 -18.86
N ASN A 17 5.92 -20.15 -19.61
CA ASN A 17 7.22 -20.83 -19.54
C ASN A 17 8.43 -19.99 -20.04
N ASN A 18 8.41 -18.65 -19.97
CA ASN A 18 9.39 -17.80 -20.66
C ASN A 18 10.23 -16.86 -19.78
N LEU A 19 10.61 -17.28 -18.57
CA LEU A 19 11.74 -16.68 -17.84
C LEU A 19 12.54 -17.77 -17.11
N HIS A 20 13.28 -18.59 -17.85
CA HIS A 20 14.40 -19.47 -17.43
C HIS A 20 14.32 -20.35 -16.16
N LEU A 21 13.23 -20.37 -15.41
CA LEU A 21 12.97 -21.26 -14.28
C LEU A 21 12.12 -22.43 -14.77
N ASP A 22 12.80 -23.52 -15.10
CA ASP A 22 12.20 -24.79 -15.48
C ASP A 22 11.57 -25.49 -14.26
N VAL A 23 10.57 -26.33 -14.56
CA VAL A 23 9.96 -27.39 -13.74
C VAL A 23 8.76 -27.01 -12.85
N GLY A 24 7.56 -27.43 -13.29
CA GLY A 24 6.64 -28.14 -12.37
C GLY A 24 5.12 -27.95 -12.52
N SER A 25 4.60 -26.88 -13.11
CA SER A 25 3.20 -26.46 -12.82
C SER A 25 2.19 -26.54 -13.98
N ALA A 26 2.62 -26.83 -15.21
CA ALA A 26 1.71 -26.99 -16.36
C ALA A 26 0.70 -28.15 -16.21
N THR A 27 0.98 -29.13 -15.33
CA THR A 27 0.11 -30.27 -15.02
C THR A 27 -1.12 -29.91 -14.18
N TYR A 28 -1.11 -28.79 -13.44
CA TYR A 28 -2.22 -28.45 -12.53
C TYR A 28 -3.43 -27.83 -13.26
N VAL A 29 -3.17 -26.98 -14.25
CA VAL A 29 -4.23 -26.38 -15.11
C VAL A 29 -4.89 -27.46 -15.96
N ALA A 30 -4.10 -28.38 -16.53
CA ALA A 30 -4.58 -29.56 -17.22
C ALA A 30 -5.60 -30.36 -16.37
N SER A 31 -5.30 -30.52 -15.09
CA SER A 31 -6.07 -31.32 -14.14
C SER A 31 -7.45 -30.71 -13.83
N LEU A 32 -7.54 -29.38 -13.79
CA LEU A 32 -8.82 -28.66 -13.70
C LEU A 32 -9.64 -28.84 -14.99
N PHE A 33 -9.02 -28.67 -16.16
CA PHE A 33 -9.69 -28.89 -17.46
C PHE A 33 -10.20 -30.34 -17.61
N THR A 34 -9.43 -31.36 -17.18
CA THR A 34 -9.88 -32.78 -17.14
C THR A 34 -11.09 -33.02 -16.26
N LEU A 35 -11.25 -32.25 -15.19
CA LEU A 35 -12.39 -32.37 -14.29
C LEU A 35 -13.66 -31.71 -14.85
N PHE A 36 -13.55 -30.70 -15.72
CA PHE A 36 -14.68 -29.85 -16.11
C PHE A 36 -15.31 -30.17 -17.47
N SER A 37 -14.54 -30.73 -18.40
CA SER A 37 -15.07 -31.36 -19.61
C SER A 37 -13.95 -32.12 -20.32
N PRO A 38 -13.99 -33.46 -20.36
CA PRO A 38 -13.02 -34.27 -21.10
C PRO A 38 -12.91 -33.87 -22.58
N ASN A 39 -14.00 -33.33 -23.14
CA ASN A 39 -14.07 -32.88 -24.53
C ASN A 39 -13.47 -31.49 -24.76
N LEU A 40 -13.30 -30.65 -23.72
CA LEU A 40 -12.61 -29.36 -23.84
C LEU A 40 -11.08 -29.53 -23.90
N LEU A 41 -10.54 -30.66 -23.45
CA LEU A 41 -9.10 -30.95 -23.50
C LEU A 41 -8.57 -31.28 -24.89
N GLN A 42 -9.42 -31.70 -25.83
CA GLN A 42 -8.96 -31.98 -27.19
C GLN A 42 -8.52 -30.70 -27.92
N GLU A 43 -8.96 -29.52 -27.47
CA GLU A 43 -8.50 -28.20 -27.92
C GLU A 43 -7.73 -27.49 -26.81
N TYR A 44 -6.56 -28.01 -26.45
CA TYR A 44 -5.62 -27.40 -25.49
C TYR A 44 -5.21 -25.95 -25.82
N HIS A 45 -5.58 -25.46 -27.00
CA HIS A 45 -5.32 -24.12 -27.49
C HIS A 45 -6.33 -23.06 -27.03
N ASP A 46 -7.50 -23.43 -26.48
CA ASP A 46 -8.54 -22.42 -26.21
C ASP A 46 -8.69 -22.01 -24.74
N ARG A 47 -7.57 -21.63 -24.13
CA ARG A 47 -7.52 -21.04 -22.77
C ARG A 47 -8.37 -19.78 -22.67
N HIS A 48 -8.47 -19.02 -23.78
CA HIS A 48 -9.29 -17.81 -23.88
C HIS A 48 -10.77 -18.13 -23.72
N ARG A 49 -11.28 -19.17 -24.40
CA ARG A 49 -12.69 -19.58 -24.24
C ARG A 49 -13.08 -19.86 -22.80
N PHE A 50 -12.25 -20.56 -22.02
CA PHE A 50 -12.63 -20.91 -20.63
C PHE A 50 -13.00 -19.68 -19.79
N LEU A 51 -12.15 -18.65 -19.81
CA LEU A 51 -12.43 -17.43 -19.07
C LEU A 51 -13.69 -16.73 -19.58
N MET A 52 -13.90 -16.67 -20.89
CA MET A 52 -15.11 -16.08 -21.50
C MET A 52 -16.41 -16.79 -21.05
N TYR A 53 -16.34 -18.08 -20.73
CA TYR A 53 -17.48 -18.86 -20.22
C TYR A 53 -17.61 -18.86 -18.69
N LEU A 54 -16.61 -18.35 -17.96
CA LEU A 54 -16.57 -18.40 -16.50
C LEU A 54 -17.83 -17.82 -15.83
N PRO A 55 -18.38 -16.66 -16.24
CA PRO A 55 -19.60 -16.11 -15.64
C PRO A 55 -20.82 -17.01 -15.84
N LYS A 56 -20.89 -17.71 -16.98
CA LYS A 56 -22.01 -18.62 -17.30
C LYS A 56 -21.89 -19.94 -16.51
N CYS A 57 -20.68 -20.43 -16.33
CA CYS A 57 -20.43 -21.72 -15.67
C CYS A 57 -20.43 -21.61 -14.14
N CYS A 58 -19.96 -20.47 -13.61
CA CYS A 58 -19.72 -20.25 -12.18
C CYS A 58 -20.19 -18.85 -11.73
N PRO A 59 -21.48 -18.48 -11.92
CA PRO A 59 -21.97 -17.12 -11.63
C PRO A 59 -21.83 -16.70 -10.15
N GLN A 60 -21.67 -17.66 -9.24
CA GLN A 60 -21.56 -17.45 -7.79
C GLN A 60 -20.13 -17.19 -7.29
N ILE A 61 -19.14 -17.03 -8.17
CA ILE A 61 -17.77 -16.66 -7.79
C ILE A 61 -17.80 -15.32 -7.04
N LYS A 62 -17.17 -15.31 -5.87
CA LYS A 62 -17.02 -14.16 -4.97
C LYS A 62 -15.60 -13.63 -4.90
N ALA A 63 -14.60 -14.46 -5.20
CA ALA A 63 -13.21 -14.04 -5.27
C ALA A 63 -12.55 -14.63 -6.51
N LEU A 64 -11.90 -13.79 -7.30
CA LEU A 64 -11.21 -14.15 -8.53
C LEU A 64 -9.80 -13.57 -8.51
N GLY A 65 -8.78 -14.43 -8.57
CA GLY A 65 -7.38 -14.07 -8.78
C GLY A 65 -6.95 -14.54 -10.16
N VAL A 66 -6.30 -13.69 -10.94
CA VAL A 66 -6.05 -13.87 -12.37
C VAL A 66 -4.66 -13.30 -12.68
N LEU A 67 -3.71 -14.16 -13.07
CA LEU A 67 -2.37 -13.77 -13.50
C LEU A 67 -2.20 -14.04 -15.01
N PHE A 68 -2.07 -13.00 -15.83
CA PHE A 68 -2.13 -13.09 -17.31
C PHE A 68 -1.27 -12.04 -18.03
N LEU A 69 -1.00 -12.31 -19.31
CA LEU A 69 -0.36 -11.35 -20.23
C LEU A 69 -1.37 -10.35 -20.80
N GLU A 70 -2.60 -10.76 -21.12
CA GLU A 70 -3.57 -9.96 -21.88
C GLU A 70 -4.90 -9.82 -21.12
N ILE A 71 -4.89 -9.08 -20.01
CA ILE A 71 -6.08 -8.96 -19.14
C ILE A 71 -7.22 -8.17 -19.81
N ALA A 72 -6.91 -7.27 -20.75
CA ALA A 72 -7.88 -6.36 -21.37
C ALA A 72 -9.11 -7.08 -21.94
N GLU A 73 -8.90 -8.19 -22.66
CA GLU A 73 -9.97 -8.96 -23.31
C GLU A 73 -10.97 -9.57 -22.30
N TYR A 74 -10.50 -9.84 -21.08
CA TYR A 74 -11.29 -10.52 -20.06
C TYR A 74 -11.92 -9.57 -19.05
N LEU A 75 -11.50 -8.30 -19.00
CA LEU A 75 -12.06 -7.34 -18.04
C LEU A 75 -13.57 -7.21 -18.19
N ALA A 76 -14.09 -7.16 -19.43
CA ALA A 76 -15.54 -7.12 -19.68
C ALA A 76 -16.26 -8.37 -19.16
N VAL A 77 -15.60 -9.52 -19.22
CA VAL A 77 -16.13 -10.79 -18.70
C VAL A 77 -16.15 -10.78 -17.18
N PHE A 78 -15.05 -10.37 -16.54
CA PHE A 78 -14.95 -10.27 -15.09
C PHE A 78 -15.91 -9.23 -14.52
N ALA A 79 -16.11 -8.13 -15.24
CA ALA A 79 -17.07 -7.08 -14.92
C ALA A 79 -18.51 -7.60 -14.82
N SER A 80 -18.86 -8.66 -15.55
CA SER A 80 -20.20 -9.24 -15.57
C SER A 80 -20.56 -10.05 -14.31
N PHE A 81 -19.58 -10.37 -13.44
CA PHE A 81 -19.85 -11.13 -12.22
C PHE A 81 -20.59 -10.31 -11.18
N GLN A 82 -21.89 -10.60 -11.05
CA GLN A 82 -22.78 -9.91 -10.11
C GLN A 82 -22.41 -10.13 -8.64
N HIS A 83 -21.71 -11.22 -8.31
CA HIS A 83 -21.36 -11.61 -6.94
C HIS A 83 -19.88 -11.47 -6.60
N LEU A 84 -19.06 -10.97 -7.53
CA LEU A 84 -17.62 -10.84 -7.34
C LEU A 84 -17.34 -9.73 -6.32
N LYS A 85 -16.77 -10.12 -5.18
CA LYS A 85 -16.41 -9.22 -4.06
C LYS A 85 -14.92 -8.93 -4.01
N SER A 86 -14.08 -9.85 -4.46
CA SER A 86 -12.63 -9.68 -4.46
C SER A 86 -12.09 -10.00 -5.84
N LEU A 87 -11.34 -9.07 -6.40
CA LEU A 87 -10.66 -9.23 -7.68
C LEU A 87 -9.17 -8.96 -7.47
N SER A 88 -8.34 -9.92 -7.86
CA SER A 88 -6.88 -9.78 -7.91
C SER A 88 -6.43 -10.01 -9.35
N LEU A 89 -5.78 -9.01 -9.92
CA LEU A 89 -5.27 -9.03 -11.29
C LEU A 89 -3.76 -8.85 -11.24
N ALA A 90 -3.01 -9.72 -11.90
CA ALA A 90 -1.58 -9.57 -12.11
C ALA A 90 -1.28 -9.58 -13.62
N ALA A 91 -0.96 -8.41 -14.17
CA ALA A 91 -0.66 -8.19 -15.57
C ALA A 91 0.86 -8.12 -15.77
N VAL A 92 1.41 -9.05 -16.54
CA VAL A 92 2.87 -9.13 -16.77
C VAL A 92 3.31 -8.40 -18.04
N SER A 93 2.39 -8.04 -18.95
CA SER A 93 2.78 -7.46 -20.25
C SER A 93 2.88 -5.94 -20.24
N GLY A 94 3.96 -5.43 -20.84
CA GLY A 94 4.18 -4.00 -21.12
C GLY A 94 3.64 -3.55 -22.47
N PHE A 95 2.80 -4.35 -23.15
CA PHE A 95 2.24 -3.95 -24.44
C PHE A 95 1.13 -2.93 -24.22
N ALA A 96 1.19 -1.83 -24.96
CA ALA A 96 0.13 -0.82 -25.00
C ALA A 96 -1.13 -1.46 -25.60
N MET A 97 -2.06 -1.89 -24.74
CA MET A 97 -3.36 -2.39 -25.16
C MET A 97 -4.34 -1.22 -25.31
N ASP A 98 -5.11 -1.23 -26.41
CA ASP A 98 -6.21 -0.30 -26.60
C ASP A 98 -7.45 -0.76 -25.80
N PHE A 99 -7.61 -0.20 -24.60
CA PHE A 99 -8.74 -0.48 -23.73
C PHE A 99 -10.03 0.25 -24.13
N SER A 100 -9.99 1.18 -25.08
CA SER A 100 -11.14 2.06 -25.39
C SER A 100 -12.35 1.30 -25.92
N SER A 101 -12.13 0.13 -26.52
CA SER A 101 -13.18 -0.69 -27.13
C SER A 101 -13.88 -1.64 -26.15
N PHE A 102 -13.29 -1.95 -24.98
CA PHE A 102 -13.72 -3.06 -24.13
C PHE A 102 -14.71 -2.66 -23.03
N MET A 103 -14.71 -1.39 -22.59
CA MET A 103 -15.46 -0.94 -21.42
C MET A 103 -16.68 -0.09 -21.81
N ASN A 104 -17.70 -0.74 -22.36
CA ASN A 104 -19.05 -0.20 -22.47
C ASN A 104 -20.18 -0.99 -21.74
N PRO A 105 -19.96 -1.87 -20.73
CA PRO A 105 -21.09 -2.43 -20.00
C PRO A 105 -21.54 -1.46 -18.90
N LEU A 106 -22.72 -0.86 -19.07
CA LEU A 106 -23.51 -0.35 -17.95
C LEU A 106 -23.52 -1.43 -16.84
N HIS A 107 -23.17 -1.06 -15.60
CA HIS A 107 -23.22 -1.93 -14.40
C HIS A 107 -22.10 -2.97 -14.26
N SER A 108 -20.88 -2.62 -14.68
CA SER A 108 -19.68 -3.43 -14.44
C SER A 108 -19.28 -3.48 -12.94
N PHE A 109 -18.88 -4.64 -12.43
CA PHE A 109 -18.45 -4.89 -11.03
C PHE A 109 -19.36 -4.29 -9.94
N PRO A 110 -20.63 -4.70 -9.84
CA PRO A 110 -21.58 -4.09 -8.89
C PRO A 110 -21.31 -4.45 -7.41
N SER A 111 -20.56 -5.52 -7.15
CA SER A 111 -20.38 -6.07 -5.80
C SER A 111 -18.94 -6.05 -5.28
N ILE A 112 -18.00 -5.45 -6.03
CA ILE A 112 -16.58 -5.48 -5.66
C ILE A 112 -16.33 -4.72 -4.36
N VAL A 113 -15.59 -5.33 -3.46
CA VAL A 113 -15.22 -4.80 -2.14
C VAL A 113 -13.71 -4.66 -2.05
N ASN A 114 -12.96 -5.63 -2.60
CA ASN A 114 -11.51 -5.65 -2.55
C ASN A 114 -10.95 -5.74 -3.95
N LEU A 115 -10.01 -4.87 -4.28
CA LEU A 115 -9.34 -4.83 -5.57
C LEU A 115 -7.83 -4.81 -5.36
N ILE A 116 -7.15 -5.81 -5.92
CA ILE A 116 -5.70 -5.91 -5.96
C ILE A 116 -5.29 -5.91 -7.43
N VAL A 117 -4.42 -5.00 -7.84
CA VAL A 117 -3.94 -4.92 -9.22
C VAL A 117 -2.43 -4.77 -9.20
N GLU A 118 -1.75 -5.78 -9.69
CA GLU A 118 -0.35 -5.74 -10.07
C GLU A 118 -0.30 -5.49 -11.58
N CYS A 119 0.19 -4.35 -12.06
CA CYS A 119 0.19 -4.07 -13.50
C CYS A 119 1.28 -3.09 -13.94
N CYS A 120 1.62 -3.11 -15.22
CA CYS A 120 2.63 -2.20 -15.76
C CYS A 120 1.99 -0.97 -16.45
N SER A 121 0.71 -0.67 -16.20
CA SER A 121 -0.01 0.42 -16.87
C SER A 121 -1.10 1.03 -15.98
N ALA A 122 -0.94 2.29 -15.60
CA ALA A 122 -1.97 3.03 -14.86
C ALA A 122 -3.24 3.26 -15.67
N ASN A 123 -3.15 3.37 -17.00
CA ASN A 123 -4.34 3.40 -17.85
C ASN A 123 -5.25 2.16 -17.64
N MET A 124 -4.68 0.96 -17.47
CA MET A 124 -5.48 -0.22 -17.15
C MET A 124 -6.25 -0.05 -15.83
N VAL A 125 -5.59 0.47 -14.79
CA VAL A 125 -6.24 0.77 -13.49
C VAL A 125 -7.35 1.80 -13.67
N LEU A 126 -7.12 2.86 -14.45
CA LEU A 126 -8.13 3.88 -14.76
C LEU A 126 -9.37 3.25 -15.39
N GLN A 127 -9.19 2.34 -16.35
CA GLN A 127 -10.31 1.66 -17.02
C GLN A 127 -11.06 0.73 -16.06
N ILE A 128 -10.34 0.00 -15.20
CA ILE A 128 -10.96 -0.82 -14.15
C ILE A 128 -11.79 0.08 -13.22
N PHE A 129 -11.23 1.17 -12.71
CA PHE A 129 -11.95 2.08 -11.82
C PHE A 129 -13.17 2.69 -12.50
N LYS A 130 -13.05 3.15 -13.76
CA LYS A 130 -14.18 3.63 -14.56
C LYS A 130 -15.28 2.58 -14.68
N ALA A 131 -14.93 1.30 -14.78
CA ALA A 131 -15.89 0.21 -14.85
C ALA A 131 -16.47 -0.21 -13.49
N ILE A 132 -15.83 0.06 -12.34
CA ILE A 132 -16.40 -0.30 -11.04
C ILE A 132 -17.68 0.49 -10.79
N HIS A 133 -18.81 -0.18 -10.56
CA HIS A 133 -20.05 0.46 -10.11
C HIS A 133 -20.36 0.19 -8.64
N SER A 134 -19.56 -0.66 -7.98
CA SER A 134 -19.74 -0.95 -6.57
C SER A 134 -19.63 0.30 -5.71
N THR A 135 -20.58 0.41 -4.79
CA THR A 135 -20.59 1.41 -3.72
C THR A 135 -19.92 0.91 -2.44
N GLN A 136 -19.47 -0.34 -2.41
CA GLN A 136 -18.91 -1.00 -1.21
C GLN A 136 -17.41 -1.27 -1.34
N LEU A 137 -16.72 -0.59 -2.26
CA LEU A 137 -15.27 -0.73 -2.39
C LEU A 137 -14.60 -0.28 -1.09
N ARG A 138 -13.79 -1.16 -0.51
CA ARG A 138 -13.16 -1.03 0.81
C ARG A 138 -11.65 -1.02 0.72
N ASP A 139 -11.09 -1.97 -0.04
CA ASP A 139 -9.66 -2.18 -0.12
C ASP A 139 -9.20 -2.00 -1.58
N ILE A 140 -8.22 -1.12 -1.78
CA ILE A 140 -7.53 -0.90 -3.05
C ILE A 140 -6.04 -1.13 -2.83
N ASP A 141 -5.47 -2.06 -3.56
CA ASP A 141 -4.03 -2.32 -3.56
C ASP A 141 -3.51 -2.31 -4.99
N LEU A 142 -2.65 -1.35 -5.30
CA LEU A 142 -2.11 -1.10 -6.63
C LEU A 142 -0.58 -1.19 -6.57
N ASN A 143 -0.04 -2.22 -7.21
CA ASN A 143 1.40 -2.41 -7.34
C ASN A 143 1.77 -2.28 -8.81
N PHE A 144 2.76 -1.47 -9.13
CA PHE A 144 3.16 -1.25 -10.51
C PHE A 144 4.55 -1.78 -10.80
N CYS A 145 4.65 -2.66 -11.80
CA CYS A 145 5.90 -3.32 -12.19
C CYS A 145 6.86 -2.44 -13.01
N THR A 146 6.42 -1.26 -13.44
CA THR A 146 7.16 -0.34 -14.30
C THR A 146 6.97 1.10 -13.85
N ASP A 147 7.76 1.99 -14.45
CA ASP A 147 7.51 3.43 -14.41
C ASP A 147 6.07 3.77 -14.77
N ILE A 148 5.50 4.71 -14.02
CA ILE A 148 4.18 5.27 -14.27
C ILE A 148 4.34 6.77 -14.47
N ASP A 149 3.65 7.31 -15.45
CA ASP A 149 3.49 8.75 -15.56
C ASP A 149 2.70 9.27 -14.34
N ILE A 150 3.28 10.25 -13.63
CA ILE A 150 2.63 10.91 -12.50
C ILE A 150 1.24 11.45 -12.84
N THR A 151 1.00 11.84 -14.09
CA THR A 151 -0.32 12.32 -14.56
C THR A 151 -1.38 11.22 -14.51
N ASP A 152 -1.04 9.98 -14.86
CA ASP A 152 -1.97 8.84 -14.75
C ASP A 152 -2.26 8.52 -13.29
N LEU A 153 -1.24 8.52 -12.43
CA LEU A 153 -1.41 8.29 -11.00
C LEU A 153 -2.30 9.37 -10.36
N ARG A 154 -2.13 10.64 -10.75
CA ARG A 154 -3.03 11.73 -10.36
C ARG A 154 -4.47 11.48 -10.79
N GLU A 155 -4.70 10.99 -12.00
CA GLU A 155 -6.04 10.64 -12.47
C GLU A 155 -6.63 9.49 -11.63
N VAL A 156 -5.83 8.46 -11.30
CA VAL A 156 -6.25 7.34 -10.43
C VAL A 156 -6.72 7.86 -9.08
N LEU A 157 -5.91 8.70 -8.42
CA LEU A 157 -6.24 9.31 -7.13
C LEU A 157 -7.46 10.23 -7.21
N ALA A 158 -7.56 11.03 -8.28
CA ALA A 158 -8.72 11.90 -8.51
C ALA A 158 -10.01 11.09 -8.67
N ILE A 159 -9.98 9.96 -9.38
CA ILE A 159 -11.13 9.06 -9.50
C ILE A 159 -11.54 8.54 -8.12
N VAL A 160 -10.59 8.03 -7.32
CA VAL A 160 -10.88 7.53 -5.96
C VAL A 160 -11.53 8.61 -5.10
N ALA A 161 -10.96 9.82 -5.07
CA ALA A 161 -11.48 10.94 -4.28
C ALA A 161 -12.84 11.46 -4.76
N SER A 162 -13.10 11.37 -6.08
CA SER A 162 -14.34 11.89 -6.69
C SER A 162 -15.59 11.06 -6.38
N ARG A 163 -15.42 9.82 -5.89
CA ARG A 163 -16.49 8.83 -5.71
C ARG A 163 -17.15 8.97 -4.34
N PRO A 164 -18.34 9.58 -4.20
CA PRO A 164 -18.94 9.84 -2.89
C PRO A 164 -19.26 8.55 -2.12
N ALA A 165 -19.62 7.49 -2.85
CA ALA A 165 -19.90 6.19 -2.26
C ALA A 165 -18.68 5.58 -1.56
N TRP A 166 -17.47 5.79 -2.07
CA TRP A 166 -16.27 5.16 -1.50
C TRP A 166 -15.82 5.85 -0.22
N LYS A 167 -16.16 7.13 -0.02
CA LYS A 167 -15.76 7.90 1.18
C LYS A 167 -16.13 7.24 2.51
N GLN A 168 -17.24 6.50 2.53
CA GLN A 168 -17.75 5.86 3.75
C GLN A 168 -17.26 4.43 3.96
N PHE A 169 -16.71 3.79 2.92
CA PHE A 169 -16.39 2.37 2.95
C PHE A 169 -14.92 2.08 2.71
N LEU A 170 -14.17 3.00 2.11
CA LEU A 170 -12.76 2.79 1.81
C LEU A 170 -11.94 2.82 3.10
N HIS A 171 -11.32 1.69 3.42
CA HIS A 171 -10.51 1.49 4.61
C HIS A 171 -9.03 1.36 4.28
N LEU A 172 -8.69 0.77 3.13
CA LEU A 172 -7.31 0.54 2.74
C LEU A 172 -7.05 1.11 1.34
N ILE A 173 -6.01 1.93 1.23
CA ILE A 173 -5.39 2.31 -0.04
C ILE A 173 -3.90 1.97 0.06
N SER A 174 -3.43 1.13 -0.85
CA SER A 174 -2.02 0.83 -1.05
C SER A 174 -1.66 1.13 -2.49
N ILE A 175 -0.64 1.96 -2.70
CA ILE A 175 -0.12 2.33 -4.01
C ILE A 175 1.40 2.27 -3.94
N ALA A 176 1.99 1.40 -4.74
CA ALA A 176 3.43 1.19 -4.82
C ALA A 176 3.89 1.21 -6.29
N PRO A 177 4.16 2.38 -6.89
CA PRO A 177 4.99 2.49 -8.09
C PRO A 177 6.38 1.91 -7.88
N LYS A 178 6.96 1.30 -8.92
CA LYS A 178 8.33 0.77 -8.86
C LYS A 178 9.41 1.85 -8.74
N ASN A 179 9.19 3.00 -9.34
CA ASN A 179 10.15 4.09 -9.41
C ASN A 179 9.52 5.37 -8.87
N VAL A 180 10.37 6.27 -8.39
CA VAL A 180 9.98 7.53 -7.75
C VAL A 180 9.15 8.37 -8.71
N SER A 181 7.86 8.52 -8.39
CA SER A 181 7.01 9.52 -9.02
C SER A 181 7.16 10.85 -8.27
N SER A 182 6.78 12.00 -8.86
CA SER A 182 6.93 13.31 -8.19
C SER A 182 5.58 13.81 -7.67
N MET A 183 4.99 13.07 -6.73
CA MET A 183 3.76 13.51 -6.09
C MET A 183 3.99 14.76 -5.23
N THR A 184 3.00 15.65 -5.25
CA THR A 184 2.96 16.86 -4.44
C THR A 184 1.85 16.76 -3.40
N ASN A 185 1.88 17.64 -2.39
CA ASN A 185 0.84 17.72 -1.37
C ASN A 185 -0.57 17.91 -1.96
N ASN A 186 -0.69 18.55 -3.13
CA ASN A 186 -1.98 18.73 -3.80
C ASN A 186 -2.56 17.42 -4.34
N ASP A 187 -1.72 16.45 -4.70
CA ASP A 187 -2.13 15.19 -5.31
C ASP A 187 -2.85 14.28 -4.30
N VAL A 188 -2.49 14.38 -3.02
CA VAL A 188 -3.14 13.63 -1.93
C VAL A 188 -4.32 14.36 -1.28
N ARG A 189 -4.56 15.64 -1.59
CA ARG A 189 -5.66 16.42 -0.97
C ARG A 189 -7.03 15.79 -1.17
N GLY A 190 -7.26 15.14 -2.31
CA GLY A 190 -8.53 14.44 -2.57
C GLY A 190 -8.80 13.32 -1.57
N LEU A 191 -7.74 12.62 -1.14
CA LEU A 191 -7.81 11.51 -0.19
C LEU A 191 -8.14 11.96 1.24
N LEU A 192 -7.89 13.23 1.59
CA LEU A 192 -8.27 13.80 2.88
C LEU A 192 -9.79 13.83 3.10
N THR A 193 -10.59 13.52 2.07
CA THR A 193 -12.05 13.39 2.21
C THR A 193 -12.51 11.99 2.63
N LEU A 194 -11.59 11.03 2.77
CA LEU A 194 -11.84 9.62 3.11
C LEU A 194 -11.72 9.39 4.63
N ASN A 195 -12.68 9.87 5.41
CA ASN A 195 -12.63 9.88 6.87
C ASN A 195 -12.72 8.50 7.56
N HIS A 196 -12.96 7.44 6.80
CA HIS A 196 -12.97 6.05 7.28
C HIS A 196 -11.70 5.26 6.91
N LEU A 197 -10.69 5.94 6.36
CA LEU A 197 -9.41 5.33 6.02
C LEU A 197 -8.70 4.83 7.28
N ARG A 198 -8.21 3.60 7.23
CA ARG A 198 -7.52 2.88 8.31
C ARG A 198 -6.09 2.55 7.94
N ASP A 199 -5.84 2.16 6.70
CA ASP A 199 -4.52 1.82 6.19
C ASP A 199 -4.26 2.64 4.91
N LEU A 200 -3.21 3.46 4.93
CA LEU A 200 -2.73 4.18 3.76
C LEU A 200 -1.26 3.86 3.52
N ARG A 201 -0.94 3.36 2.34
CA ARG A 201 0.43 3.11 1.89
C ARG A 201 0.67 3.79 0.55
N LEU A 202 1.68 4.65 0.52
CA LEU A 202 2.09 5.43 -0.65
C LEU A 202 3.61 5.28 -0.81
N ASP A 203 4.04 4.12 -1.29
CA ASP A 203 5.45 3.75 -1.37
C ASP A 203 6.02 4.10 -2.75
N GLY A 204 7.21 4.72 -2.81
CA GLY A 204 7.85 5.13 -4.08
C GLY A 204 7.14 6.29 -4.80
N THR A 205 6.31 7.05 -4.08
CA THR A 205 5.47 8.10 -4.69
C THR A 205 6.16 9.46 -4.85
N GLY A 206 7.37 9.64 -4.30
CA GLY A 206 8.04 10.95 -4.19
C GLY A 206 7.25 12.05 -3.54
N LEU A 207 6.27 11.68 -2.71
CA LEU A 207 5.53 12.63 -1.91
C LEU A 207 6.42 13.20 -0.80
N VAL A 208 6.84 14.46 -0.98
CA VAL A 208 7.60 15.18 0.05
C VAL A 208 6.66 15.65 1.15
N LEU A 209 6.77 15.03 2.33
CA LEU A 209 5.97 15.38 3.49
C LEU A 209 6.46 16.66 4.16
N ASP A 210 5.52 17.41 4.74
CA ASP A 210 5.76 18.52 5.66
C ASP A 210 4.79 18.45 6.84
N ASP A 211 5.08 19.18 7.92
CA ASP A 211 4.25 19.17 9.14
C ASP A 211 2.80 19.65 8.89
N CYS A 212 2.57 20.51 7.90
CA CYS A 212 1.23 21.01 7.57
C CYS A 212 0.36 19.91 6.94
N LEU A 213 0.96 19.12 6.05
CA LEU A 213 0.29 17.99 5.41
C LEU A 213 0.01 16.89 6.43
N LEU A 214 0.97 16.56 7.30
CA LEU A 214 0.78 15.58 8.37
C LEU A 214 -0.34 15.98 9.34
N ASP A 215 -0.42 17.24 9.73
CA ASP A 215 -1.53 17.77 10.52
C ASP A 215 -2.89 17.61 9.80
N SER A 216 -2.93 17.89 8.50
CA SER A 216 -4.13 17.72 7.68
C SER A 216 -4.55 16.25 7.56
N MET A 217 -3.59 15.34 7.36
CA MET A 217 -3.80 13.89 7.29
C MET A 217 -4.37 13.33 8.60
N ALA A 218 -3.73 13.66 9.74
CA ALA A 218 -4.18 13.20 11.05
C ALA A 218 -5.61 13.66 11.37
N LYS A 219 -5.96 14.90 11.04
CA LYS A 219 -7.33 15.43 11.23
C LYS A 219 -8.35 14.80 10.29
N ALA A 220 -7.93 14.49 9.06
CA ALA A 220 -8.79 13.89 8.04
C ALA A 220 -9.13 12.43 8.35
N TRP A 221 -8.20 11.68 8.97
CA TRP A 221 -8.30 10.24 9.15
C TRP A 221 -8.25 9.84 10.64
N PRO A 222 -9.29 10.15 11.43
CA PRO A 222 -9.31 9.82 12.85
C PRO A 222 -9.37 8.31 13.15
N MET A 223 -9.70 7.49 12.15
CA MET A 223 -9.71 6.02 12.25
C MET A 223 -8.41 5.37 11.75
N LEU A 224 -7.37 6.16 11.48
CA LEU A 224 -6.11 5.65 10.93
C LEU A 224 -5.44 4.69 11.93
N GLU A 225 -5.13 3.50 11.43
CA GLU A 225 -4.41 2.42 12.11
C GLU A 225 -2.97 2.33 11.56
N ARG A 226 -2.79 2.52 10.25
CA ARG A 226 -1.49 2.37 9.58
C ARG A 226 -1.28 3.46 8.55
N LEU A 227 -0.13 4.11 8.60
CA LEU A 227 0.34 5.05 7.60
C LEU A 227 1.75 4.66 7.18
N SER A 228 1.93 4.35 5.90
CA SER A 228 3.25 4.21 5.28
C SER A 228 3.36 5.20 4.13
N ILE A 229 4.33 6.10 4.21
CA ILE A 229 4.70 6.97 3.09
C ILE A 229 6.21 6.91 3.03
N THR A 230 6.70 5.95 2.26
CA THR A 230 8.12 5.70 2.09
C THR A 230 8.52 6.02 0.66
N ASP A 231 9.67 6.65 0.48
CA ASP A 231 10.18 6.98 -0.85
C ASP A 231 11.67 6.65 -0.92
N LEU A 232 11.90 5.37 -0.64
CA LEU A 232 13.21 4.81 -0.43
C LEU A 232 14.01 4.93 -1.74
N GLY A 233 15.19 5.54 -1.67
CA GLY A 233 16.09 5.74 -2.81
C GLY A 233 15.86 7.02 -3.64
N SER A 234 14.92 7.91 -3.27
CA SER A 234 14.80 9.18 -3.99
C SER A 234 15.90 10.19 -3.66
N GLY A 235 16.58 10.02 -2.51
CA GLY A 235 17.55 10.98 -1.98
C GLY A 235 16.93 12.34 -1.66
N ILE A 236 15.60 12.46 -1.68
CA ILE A 236 14.91 13.72 -1.39
C ILE A 236 14.72 13.81 0.13
N PRO A 237 15.27 14.83 0.79
CA PRO A 237 15.08 15.00 2.23
C PRO A 237 13.61 15.29 2.52
N SER A 238 13.12 14.74 3.64
CA SER A 238 11.79 15.05 4.16
C SER A 238 11.76 16.44 4.80
N ASN A 239 10.66 17.17 4.65
CA ASN A 239 10.41 18.40 5.40
C ASN A 239 9.51 18.16 6.62
N ALA A 240 9.06 16.91 6.83
CA ALA A 240 8.29 16.53 8.01
C ALA A 240 9.26 16.36 9.18
N THR A 241 9.00 17.07 10.26
CA THR A 241 9.82 17.01 11.47
C THR A 241 9.17 16.11 12.52
N LEU A 242 9.83 15.91 13.65
CA LEU A 242 9.25 15.25 14.82
C LEU A 242 7.96 15.94 15.31
N ASN A 243 7.79 17.26 15.11
CA ASN A 243 6.54 17.94 15.45
C ASN A 243 5.36 17.49 14.59
N GLY A 244 5.62 17.06 13.35
CA GLY A 244 4.61 16.52 12.44
C GLY A 244 3.92 15.26 12.96
N LEU A 245 4.49 14.58 13.95
CA LEU A 245 3.90 13.39 14.60
C LEU A 245 2.82 13.75 15.64
N VAL A 246 2.87 14.95 16.23
CA VAL A 246 1.96 15.36 17.31
C VAL A 246 0.47 15.29 16.92
N PRO A 247 0.06 15.73 15.70
CA PRO A 247 -1.32 15.61 15.26
C PRO A 247 -1.84 14.16 15.24
N PHE A 248 -1.03 13.17 14.86
CA PHE A 248 -1.46 11.77 14.81
C PHE A 248 -1.77 11.22 16.20
N PHE A 249 -0.91 11.49 17.18
CA PHE A 249 -1.19 11.14 18.57
C PHE A 249 -2.50 11.76 19.09
N LYS A 250 -2.79 12.99 18.67
CA LYS A 250 -3.99 13.72 19.11
C LYS A 250 -5.27 13.24 18.41
N HIS A 251 -5.19 12.94 17.11
CA HIS A 251 -6.36 12.76 16.26
C HIS A 251 -6.61 11.30 15.86
N CYS A 252 -5.60 10.42 15.94
CA CYS A 252 -5.66 9.02 15.51
C CYS A 252 -5.44 8.07 16.70
N PRO A 253 -6.45 7.85 17.56
CA PRO A 253 -6.31 7.01 18.76
C PRO A 253 -6.09 5.52 18.48
N HIS A 254 -6.31 5.07 17.23
CA HIS A 254 -6.17 3.68 16.82
C HIS A 254 -4.85 3.40 16.08
N LEU A 255 -3.95 4.38 16.05
CA LEU A 255 -2.70 4.27 15.31
C LEU A 255 -1.82 3.17 15.87
N GLU A 256 -1.41 2.24 15.01
CA GLU A 256 -0.55 1.09 15.29
C GLU A 256 0.78 1.19 14.56
N THR A 257 0.80 1.78 13.36
CA THR A 257 2.00 1.81 12.51
C THR A 257 2.14 3.15 11.81
N LEU A 258 3.32 3.74 11.93
CA LEU A 258 3.76 4.93 11.21
C LEU A 258 5.09 4.61 10.53
N GLU A 259 5.15 4.64 9.21
CA GLU A 259 6.39 4.49 8.44
C GLU A 259 6.57 5.76 7.61
N LEU A 260 7.48 6.63 8.05
CA LEU A 260 7.67 7.97 7.49
C LEU A 260 9.17 8.32 7.49
N ARG A 261 9.60 9.09 6.48
CA ARG A 261 10.89 9.79 6.53
C ARG A 261 10.74 11.10 7.31
N LEU A 262 11.61 11.34 8.28
CA LEU A 262 11.54 12.50 9.18
C LEU A 262 12.85 13.27 9.21
N ASP A 263 12.78 14.60 9.30
CA ASP A 263 13.89 15.45 9.71
C ASP A 263 13.90 15.54 11.24
N ALA A 264 14.85 14.82 11.85
CA ALA A 264 15.03 14.74 13.30
C ALA A 264 16.26 15.54 13.78
N ARG A 265 16.78 16.47 12.96
CA ARG A 265 17.91 17.34 13.34
C ARG A 265 17.59 18.25 14.51
N GLU A 266 16.33 18.65 14.63
CA GLU A 266 15.83 19.52 15.70
C GLU A 266 14.84 18.76 16.57
N VAL A 267 15.13 18.67 17.87
CA VAL A 267 14.22 18.08 18.86
C VAL A 267 13.28 19.17 19.36
N PRO A 268 11.95 19.01 19.22
CA PRO A 268 11.00 20.00 19.72
C PRO A 268 11.10 20.18 21.23
N ALA A 269 10.93 21.42 21.71
CA ALA A 269 10.86 21.70 23.13
C ALA A 269 9.71 20.92 23.79
N SER A 270 9.99 20.30 24.94
CA SER A 270 9.05 19.43 25.68
C SER A 270 7.72 20.09 26.07
N SER A 271 7.65 21.43 26.11
CA SER A 271 6.41 22.18 26.31
C SER A 271 5.34 21.87 25.27
N ASN A 272 5.74 21.54 24.04
CA ASN A 272 4.81 21.22 22.97
C ASN A 272 4.13 19.85 23.19
N ALA A 273 4.84 18.88 23.79
CA ALA A 273 4.31 17.57 24.13
C ALA A 273 3.43 17.60 25.40
N ALA A 274 3.78 18.46 26.37
CA ALA A 274 3.07 18.55 27.65
C ALA A 274 1.57 18.89 27.50
N HIS A 275 1.20 19.69 26.49
CA HIS A 275 -0.20 20.02 26.20
C HIS A 275 -1.00 18.85 25.63
N ALA A 276 -0.36 17.85 25.02
CA ALA A 276 -1.02 16.67 24.47
C ALA A 276 -1.19 15.55 25.51
N SER A 277 -0.33 15.51 26.54
CA SER A 277 -0.24 14.42 27.52
C SER A 277 -1.33 14.42 28.62
N ARG A 278 -2.04 15.52 28.83
CA ARG A 278 -2.74 15.77 30.11
C ARG A 278 -4.16 15.24 30.26
N ASP A 279 -4.63 14.38 29.35
CA ASP A 279 -5.86 13.63 29.58
C ASP A 279 -5.49 12.26 30.20
N GLU A 280 -5.13 12.30 31.49
CA GLU A 280 -4.76 11.15 32.34
C GLU A 280 -5.83 10.02 32.30
N SER A 281 -7.05 10.35 31.86
CA SER A 281 -8.15 9.42 31.62
C SER A 281 -7.87 8.34 30.57
N ARG A 282 -6.86 8.52 29.71
CA ARG A 282 -6.59 7.66 28.52
C ARG A 282 -5.37 6.76 28.64
N GLU A 283 -4.73 6.72 29.81
CA GLU A 283 -3.42 6.07 29.98
C GLU A 283 -3.48 4.52 29.94
N GLY A 284 -4.67 3.93 30.06
CA GLY A 284 -4.86 2.47 30.09
C GLY A 284 -4.96 1.76 28.73
N ASP A 285 -5.40 2.45 27.67
CA ASP A 285 -5.88 1.81 26.43
C ASP A 285 -5.10 2.22 25.16
N ARG A 286 -3.92 2.84 25.29
CA ARG A 286 -3.14 3.22 24.10
C ARG A 286 -2.51 2.01 23.42
N THR A 287 -2.70 1.94 22.10
CA THR A 287 -2.10 0.93 21.23
C THR A 287 -0.59 1.11 21.16
N ASP A 288 0.12 -0.01 21.07
CA ASP A 288 1.55 -0.02 20.81
C ASP A 288 1.80 0.52 19.38
N VAL A 289 2.72 1.48 19.25
CA VAL A 289 3.00 2.12 17.96
C VAL A 289 4.33 1.62 17.43
N LEU A 290 4.31 1.03 16.24
CA LEU A 290 5.51 0.76 15.45
C LEU A 290 5.84 2.01 14.62
N LEU A 291 6.97 2.65 14.90
CA LEU A 291 7.53 3.72 14.08
C LEU A 291 8.63 3.12 13.19
N GLY A 292 8.38 3.05 11.89
CA GLY A 292 9.39 2.81 10.87
C GLY A 292 10.03 4.12 10.45
N VAL A 293 11.35 4.22 10.61
CA VAL A 293 12.11 5.40 10.15
C VAL A 293 13.00 4.97 9.00
N ASP A 294 12.98 5.77 7.93
CA ASP A 294 13.89 5.64 6.80
C ASP A 294 15.33 5.93 7.24
N GLY A 295 16.30 5.10 6.82
CA GLY A 295 17.72 5.23 7.17
C GLY A 295 18.31 6.61 6.83
N ASP A 296 17.76 7.30 5.83
CA ASP A 296 18.19 8.65 5.44
C ASP A 296 17.55 9.79 6.28
N SER A 297 17.01 9.47 7.46
CA SER A 297 16.40 10.46 8.34
C SER A 297 17.49 11.12 9.19
N GLU A 298 17.87 12.35 8.86
CA GLU A 298 18.96 13.04 9.56
C GLU A 298 18.64 13.26 11.06
N ILE A 299 19.59 12.94 11.95
CA ILE A 299 19.44 13.09 13.40
C ILE A 299 20.70 13.67 14.04
N ARG A 300 20.53 14.49 15.10
CA ARG A 300 21.67 15.08 15.84
C ARG A 300 21.71 14.75 17.32
N ASP A 301 20.55 14.56 17.93
CA ASP A 301 20.41 14.32 19.36
C ASP A 301 19.57 13.06 19.61
N PRO A 302 20.17 11.86 19.53
CA PRO A 302 19.43 10.61 19.70
C PRO A 302 18.72 10.52 21.05
N ILE A 303 19.29 11.11 22.11
CA ILE A 303 18.70 11.13 23.45
C ILE A 303 17.44 12.00 23.48
N GLY A 304 17.53 13.20 22.91
CA GLY A 304 16.40 14.12 22.80
C GLY A 304 15.28 13.55 21.94
N VAL A 305 15.60 12.92 20.81
CA VAL A 305 14.62 12.24 19.95
C VAL A 305 13.94 11.09 20.68
N ALA A 306 14.69 10.19 21.32
CA ALA A 306 14.12 9.08 22.09
C ALA A 306 13.18 9.59 23.20
N SER A 307 13.63 10.61 23.93
CA SER A 307 12.82 11.24 24.98
C SER A 307 11.54 11.86 24.43
N PHE A 308 11.61 12.55 23.28
CA PHE A 308 10.43 13.11 22.62
C PHE A 308 9.45 12.01 22.19
N LEU A 309 9.95 10.95 21.55
CA LEU A 309 9.14 9.83 21.08
C LEU A 309 8.48 9.07 22.22
N LEU A 310 9.19 8.77 23.32
CA LEU A 310 8.62 8.11 24.50
C LEU A 310 7.55 8.96 25.19
N ASN A 311 7.73 10.29 25.21
CA ASN A 311 6.72 11.20 25.74
C ASN A 311 5.46 11.24 24.87
N LEU A 312 5.63 11.16 23.54
CA LEU A 312 4.52 11.19 22.60
C LEU A 312 3.81 9.82 22.52
N PHE A 313 4.56 8.73 22.47
CA PHE A 313 4.08 7.36 22.36
C PHE A 313 4.75 6.50 23.44
N PRO A 314 4.17 6.42 24.66
CA PRO A 314 4.78 5.71 25.78
C PRO A 314 5.03 4.21 25.55
N ARG A 315 4.36 3.61 24.56
CA ARG A 315 4.53 2.23 24.12
C ARG A 315 4.93 2.18 22.65
N ILE A 316 6.09 2.76 22.34
CA ILE A 316 6.63 2.78 20.99
C ILE A 316 7.63 1.65 20.79
N THR A 317 7.56 1.01 19.63
CA THR A 317 8.61 0.16 19.07
C THR A 317 9.17 0.89 17.86
N LEU A 318 10.49 0.99 17.77
CA LEU A 318 11.16 1.66 16.67
C LEU A 318 11.78 0.61 15.74
N SER A 319 11.56 0.74 14.44
CA SER A 319 12.18 -0.10 13.41
C SER A 319 12.88 0.79 12.41
N ILE A 320 14.13 0.47 12.08
CA ILE A 320 14.87 1.15 11.01
C ILE A 320 14.60 0.39 9.72
N VAL A 321 14.07 1.07 8.71
CA VAL A 321 13.75 0.45 7.42
C VAL A 321 14.93 0.68 6.48
N VAL A 322 15.55 -0.42 6.05
CA VAL A 322 16.74 -0.45 5.19
C VAL A 322 16.38 -1.25 3.94
N LEU A 323 16.39 -0.62 2.76
CA LEU A 323 16.16 -1.31 1.48
C LEU A 323 17.44 -1.88 0.88
N ASP A 324 18.50 -1.08 0.86
CA ASP A 324 19.80 -1.47 0.30
C ASP A 324 20.93 -1.17 1.29
N PRO A 325 21.38 -2.18 2.07
CA PRO A 325 22.43 -2.00 3.08
C PRO A 325 23.70 -1.33 2.56
N ASP A 326 23.93 -1.34 1.24
CA ASP A 326 25.14 -0.80 0.61
C ASP A 326 25.09 0.72 0.33
N ASP A 327 23.93 1.39 0.44
CA ASP A 327 23.75 2.81 0.02
C ASP A 327 23.43 3.79 1.17
N TYR A 328 23.58 3.37 2.44
CA TYR A 328 23.23 4.21 3.58
C TYR A 328 24.43 4.91 4.23
N ASP A 329 24.15 6.09 4.79
CA ASP A 329 25.08 6.76 5.70
C ASP A 329 25.16 5.96 7.02
N GLU A 330 26.30 5.32 7.26
CA GLU A 330 26.56 4.55 8.48
C GLU A 330 26.36 5.43 9.74
N GLU A 331 26.59 6.74 9.67
CA GLU A 331 26.47 7.65 10.81
C GLU A 331 25.02 7.80 11.27
N ASP A 332 24.08 8.11 10.35
CA ASP A 332 22.66 8.25 10.70
C ASP A 332 22.06 6.92 11.17
N PHE A 333 22.46 5.80 10.54
CA PHE A 333 22.05 4.47 10.97
C PHE A 333 22.49 4.16 12.40
N GLU A 334 23.74 4.46 12.76
CA GLU A 334 24.24 4.31 14.13
C GLU A 334 23.47 5.20 15.12
N LEU A 335 23.16 6.44 14.75
CA LEU A 335 22.44 7.37 15.62
C LEU A 335 21.00 6.91 15.87
N TRP A 336 20.28 6.43 14.85
CA TRP A 336 18.96 5.81 15.04
C TRP A 336 19.03 4.51 15.82
N GLY A 337 20.09 3.70 15.64
CA GLY A 337 20.36 2.55 16.49
C GLY A 337 20.42 2.91 17.97
N ARG A 338 21.06 4.03 18.33
CA ARG A 338 21.05 4.54 19.72
C ARG A 338 19.66 4.94 20.19
N VAL A 339 18.81 5.50 19.32
CA VAL A 339 17.42 5.82 19.67
C VAL A 339 16.65 4.52 20.00
N VAL A 340 16.84 3.46 19.20
CA VAL A 340 16.25 2.13 19.45
C VAL A 340 16.70 1.61 20.82
N ASP A 341 18.01 1.60 21.08
CA ASP A 341 18.58 1.13 22.35
C ASP A 341 17.97 1.85 23.57
N ILE A 342 17.82 3.18 23.50
CA ILE A 342 17.22 3.99 24.57
C ILE A 342 15.74 3.63 24.77
N ILE A 343 14.98 3.49 23.69
CA ILE A 343 13.54 3.15 23.73
C ILE A 343 13.32 1.75 24.31
N GLU A 344 14.15 0.78 23.93
CA GLU A 344 14.07 -0.59 24.44
C GLU A 344 14.60 -0.74 25.87
N GLY A 345 15.21 0.30 26.43
CA GLY A 345 15.80 0.29 27.76
C GLY A 345 17.06 -0.57 27.83
N ALA A 346 17.77 -0.72 26.71
CA ALA A 346 19.08 -1.37 26.71
C ALA A 346 20.02 -0.59 27.65
N PRO A 347 20.78 -1.28 28.52
CA PRO A 347 21.73 -0.61 29.40
C PRO A 347 22.73 0.15 28.54
N GLU A 348 22.89 1.46 28.79
CA GLU A 348 23.87 2.29 28.08
C GLU A 348 25.19 1.52 27.95
N VAL A 349 25.50 1.10 26.72
CA VAL A 349 26.81 0.54 26.42
C VAL A 349 27.75 1.72 26.59
N ASN A 350 28.47 1.75 27.72
CA ASN A 350 29.40 2.81 28.05
C ASN A 350 30.21 3.16 26.79
N PRO A 351 30.29 4.45 26.41
CA PRO A 351 30.98 4.86 25.19
C PRO A 351 32.39 4.24 25.22
N PRO A 352 32.88 3.71 24.08
CA PRO A 352 34.23 3.15 24.03
C PRO A 352 35.18 4.18 24.63
N PRO A 353 36.04 3.77 25.59
CA PRO A 353 36.89 4.71 26.33
C PRO A 353 37.63 5.58 25.33
N ALA A 354 37.47 6.90 25.46
CA ALA A 354 38.06 7.87 24.56
C ALA A 354 39.54 7.49 24.35
N ILE A 355 39.91 7.11 23.13
CA ILE A 355 41.29 6.80 22.79
C ILE A 355 42.05 8.11 22.90
N SER A 356 42.64 8.35 24.07
CA SER A 356 43.51 9.49 24.28
C SER A 356 44.76 9.26 23.43
N TRP A 357 44.84 9.91 22.29
CA TRP A 357 46.09 10.06 21.56
C TRP A 357 46.99 10.97 22.40
N ASN A 358 47.80 10.36 23.28
CA ASN A 358 48.92 11.05 23.89
C ASN A 358 50.01 11.22 22.82
N PRO A 359 50.53 12.45 22.62
CA PRO A 359 51.52 12.77 21.60
C PRO A 359 52.89 12.10 21.81
#